data_AF-A0A855X1B5-F1
#
_entry.id   AF-A0A855X1B5-F1
#
_cell.length_a   1.000
_cell.length_b   1.000
_cell.length_c   1.000
_cell.angle_alpha   90.00
_cell.angle_beta   90.00
_cell.angle_gamma   90.00
#
_symmetry.space_group_name_H-M   'P 1'
#
loop_
_entity.id
_entity.type
_entity.pdbx_description
1 polymer ?
#
loop_
_entity_poly.entity_id
_entity_poly.type
_entity_poly.pdbx_seq_one_letter_code
_entity_poly.pdbx_strand_id
1 'polypeptide(L)'
;APDWEIPAGVISRAEQRNNTAVKMLYERFDYSVEEVESLLPENHRRVPLARRQAAILKISLALEDWRSLVPLQMLEERYQIHVGQIIALAEAASHLLTGLSQIALANDCENPIGELLEEYRFSVGVGLPVEMRNLHEQFGDILSRSDFGKLHARGLTEPRAFCDLTETDLSELFPNERKRELLTQRIDQLKQEVTMKPVASLAGRSLSMLPDRIEIDGAYEGDRYLVRINGLPVRLTGKSFKYLTKLAWSRLSQENGWIYKEDLEVGFNQARYLYRLKNEIAASYPSDWQIVENNRLGYYRLDVRPDRIKMNPENLKAFPDFELQQIADNLRTKPNSGGTLPC
;
A
#
# COMPACT_ATOMS: atom_id res chain seq x y z
N ALA A 1 31.46 -6.87 9.21
CA ALA A 1 30.98 -5.51 8.86
C ALA A 1 29.89 -5.70 7.82
N PRO A 2 28.76 -4.96 7.83
CA PRO A 2 27.76 -5.19 6.80
C PRO A 2 28.40 -4.86 5.44
N ASP A 3 28.24 -5.78 4.48
CA ASP A 3 28.85 -5.84 3.15
C ASP A 3 28.37 -4.75 2.18
N TRP A 4 28.03 -3.56 2.71
CA TRP A 4 27.67 -2.43 1.88
C TRP A 4 28.93 -1.65 1.49
N GLU A 5 29.33 -1.86 0.25
CA GLU A 5 30.35 -1.07 -0.42
C GLU A 5 29.72 0.19 -1.03
N ILE A 6 30.37 1.33 -0.80
CA ILE A 6 29.97 2.59 -1.41
C ILE A 6 30.17 2.45 -2.92
N PRO A 7 29.15 2.76 -3.74
CA PRO A 7 29.27 2.68 -5.19
C PRO A 7 30.51 3.43 -5.69
N ALA A 8 31.21 2.83 -6.65
CA ALA A 8 32.36 3.47 -7.27
C ALA A 8 31.95 4.81 -7.89
N GLY A 9 32.80 5.82 -7.73
CA GLY A 9 32.57 7.15 -8.30
C GLY A 9 31.71 8.12 -7.46
N VAL A 10 31.13 7.69 -6.33
CA VAL A 10 30.35 8.59 -5.44
C VAL A 10 31.18 9.78 -4.95
N ILE A 11 32.46 9.56 -4.67
CA ILE A 11 33.39 10.63 -4.28
C ILE A 11 34.69 10.53 -5.06
N SER A 12 35.09 11.64 -5.66
CA SER A 12 36.39 11.81 -6.30
C SER A 12 37.49 12.12 -5.28
N ARG A 13 38.75 11.87 -5.66
CA ARG A 13 39.90 12.24 -4.82
C ARG A 13 40.00 13.75 -4.60
N ALA A 14 39.57 14.56 -5.57
CA ALA A 14 39.58 16.01 -5.47
C ALA A 14 38.54 16.49 -4.44
N GLU A 15 37.31 16.00 -4.50
CA GLU A 15 36.26 16.33 -3.52
C GLU A 15 36.65 15.91 -2.10
N GLN A 16 37.26 14.73 -1.95
CA GLN A 16 37.75 14.27 -0.65
C GLN A 16 38.82 15.22 -0.10
N ARG A 17 39.85 15.55 -0.90
CA ARG A 17 40.94 16.45 -0.48
C ARG A 17 40.45 17.85 -0.13
N ASN A 18 39.44 18.34 -0.83
CA ASN A 18 38.88 19.68 -0.64
C ASN A 18 37.83 19.77 0.47
N ASN A 19 37.53 18.66 1.15
CA ASN A 19 36.46 18.56 2.16
C ASN A 19 35.11 19.06 1.63
N THR A 20 34.80 18.78 0.36
CA THR A 20 33.61 19.32 -0.31
C THR A 20 32.32 18.94 0.42
N ALA A 21 32.17 17.69 0.87
CA ALA A 21 30.99 17.24 1.60
C ALA A 21 30.81 17.97 2.94
N VAL A 22 31.90 18.27 3.65
CA VAL A 22 31.87 19.05 4.90
C VAL A 22 31.45 20.48 4.60
N LYS A 23 32.02 21.10 3.56
CA LYS A 23 31.63 22.47 3.17
C LYS A 23 30.14 22.55 2.81
N MET A 24 29.63 21.60 2.03
CA MET A 24 28.20 21.51 1.70
C MET A 24 27.31 21.35 2.94
N LEU A 25 27.75 20.57 3.93
CA LEU A 25 27.04 20.43 5.21
C LEU A 25 26.95 21.80 5.92
N TYR A 26 28.07 22.47 6.12
CA TYR A 26 28.10 23.79 6.79
C TYR A 26 27.36 24.87 6.02
N GLU A 27 27.38 24.85 4.69
CA GLU A 27 26.66 25.84 3.87
C GLU A 27 25.13 25.73 4.00
N ARG A 28 24.60 24.56 4.38
CA ARG A 28 23.16 24.27 4.29
C ARG A 28 22.51 23.92 5.63
N PHE A 29 23.28 23.30 6.50
CA PHE A 29 22.81 22.74 7.77
C PHE A 29 23.71 23.19 8.92
N ASP A 30 24.26 24.42 8.86
CA ASP A 30 25.10 24.98 9.93
C ASP A 30 24.44 24.84 11.31
N TYR A 31 23.11 24.95 11.36
CA TYR A 31 22.29 24.82 12.56
C TYR A 31 22.12 23.38 13.09
N SER A 32 22.44 22.36 12.29
CA SER A 32 22.27 20.93 12.63
C SER A 32 23.57 20.13 12.51
N VAL A 33 24.73 20.79 12.48
CA VAL A 33 26.03 20.11 12.39
C VAL A 33 26.27 19.17 13.59
N GLU A 34 25.77 19.54 14.77
CA GLU A 34 25.88 18.74 15.99
C GLU A 34 25.16 17.38 15.85
N GLU A 35 24.09 17.30 15.07
CA GLU A 35 23.34 16.05 14.85
C GLU A 35 24.13 14.99 14.08
N VAL A 36 25.13 15.44 13.30
CA VAL A 36 26.01 14.55 12.50
C VAL A 36 27.42 14.47 13.07
N GLU A 37 27.64 14.86 14.33
CA GLU A 37 28.96 14.83 14.99
C GLU A 37 29.60 13.44 14.93
N SER A 38 28.80 12.37 15.03
CA SER A 38 29.29 10.98 14.92
C SER A 38 29.99 10.67 13.58
N LEU A 39 29.70 11.45 12.53
CA LEU A 39 30.32 11.34 11.20
C LEU A 39 31.52 12.29 11.03
N LEU A 40 31.75 13.20 11.97
CA LEU A 40 32.73 14.27 11.91
C LEU A 40 33.80 14.12 13.02
N PRO A 41 35.06 13.75 12.70
CA PRO A 41 36.13 13.76 13.68
C PRO A 41 36.41 15.18 14.20
N GLU A 42 36.97 15.32 15.41
CA GLU A 42 37.23 16.63 16.07
C GLU A 42 37.91 17.67 15.17
N ASN A 43 38.82 17.23 14.28
CA ASN A 43 39.59 18.11 13.39
C ASN A 43 39.06 18.16 11.94
N HIS A 44 37.82 17.75 11.68
CA HIS A 44 37.23 17.64 10.32
C HIS A 44 37.27 18.93 9.49
N ARG A 45 37.32 20.11 10.12
CA ARG A 45 37.47 21.40 9.41
C ARG A 45 38.88 21.61 8.83
N ARG A 46 39.90 21.00 9.43
CA ARG A 46 41.32 21.16 9.08
C ARG A 46 41.89 19.95 8.35
N VAL A 47 41.32 18.78 8.58
CA VAL A 47 41.78 17.51 8.02
C VAL A 47 40.71 16.92 7.11
N PRO A 48 41.07 16.46 5.89
CA PRO A 48 40.15 15.75 5.03
C PRO A 48 39.51 14.54 5.69
N LEU A 49 38.19 14.38 5.53
CA LEU A 49 37.50 13.18 5.99
C LEU A 49 38.06 11.92 5.29
N ALA A 50 38.01 10.78 6.00
CA ALA A 50 38.29 9.50 5.38
C ALA A 50 37.30 9.27 4.23
N ARG A 51 37.76 8.60 3.15
CA ARG A 51 36.97 8.45 1.91
C ARG A 51 35.56 7.91 2.16
N ARG A 52 35.44 6.93 3.05
CA ARG A 52 34.16 6.32 3.43
C ARG A 52 33.23 7.34 4.12
N GLN A 53 33.74 8.09 5.10
CA GLN A 53 32.96 9.10 5.83
C GLN A 53 32.52 10.23 4.91
N ALA A 54 33.43 10.74 4.09
CA ALA A 54 33.13 11.81 3.13
C ALA A 54 32.05 11.40 2.12
N ALA A 55 32.09 10.15 1.66
CA ALA A 55 31.08 9.60 0.77
C ALA A 55 29.74 9.39 1.49
N ILE A 56 29.72 8.86 2.71
CA ILE A 56 28.48 8.72 3.50
C ILE A 56 27.83 10.08 3.69
N LEU A 57 28.59 11.10 4.12
CA LEU A 57 28.07 12.45 4.30
C LEU A 57 27.48 13.02 3.00
N LYS A 58 28.20 12.85 1.88
CA LYS A 58 27.71 13.27 0.55
C LYS A 58 26.42 12.55 0.15
N ILE A 59 26.34 11.25 0.39
CA ILE A 59 25.13 10.44 0.11
C ILE A 59 23.97 10.94 0.98
N SER A 60 24.19 11.17 2.28
CA SER A 60 23.15 11.69 3.19
C SER A 60 22.59 13.01 2.70
N LEU A 61 23.46 13.96 2.30
CA LEU A 61 23.04 15.25 1.74
C LEU A 61 22.28 15.08 0.41
N ALA A 62 22.72 14.17 -0.45
CA ALA A 62 22.04 13.88 -1.71
C ALA A 62 20.66 13.25 -1.51
N LEU A 63 20.52 12.33 -0.54
CA LEU A 63 19.25 11.69 -0.20
C LEU A 63 18.28 12.68 0.46
N GLU A 64 18.80 13.66 1.21
CA GLU A 64 18.00 14.75 1.76
C GLU A 64 17.39 15.64 0.66
N ASP A 65 18.18 15.99 -0.36
CA ASP A 65 17.67 16.74 -1.51
C ASP A 65 16.74 15.90 -2.39
N TRP A 66 17.05 14.61 -2.52
CA TRP A 66 16.23 13.63 -3.23
C TRP A 66 14.82 13.54 -2.64
N ARG A 67 14.71 13.40 -1.31
CA ARG A 67 13.40 13.33 -0.65
C ARG A 67 12.66 14.66 -0.64
N SER A 68 13.39 15.77 -0.72
CA SER A 68 12.85 17.14 -0.74
C SER A 68 12.47 17.66 -2.13
N LEU A 69 12.27 16.76 -3.11
CA LEU A 69 11.85 17.11 -4.48
C LEU A 69 12.78 18.07 -5.24
N VAL A 70 14.07 18.16 -4.86
CA VAL A 70 15.05 18.93 -5.65
C VAL A 70 15.09 18.39 -7.09
N PRO A 71 15.09 19.25 -8.13
CA PRO A 71 15.10 18.80 -9.52
C PRO A 71 16.28 17.86 -9.83
N LEU A 72 16.01 16.81 -10.62
CA LEU A 72 17.01 15.76 -10.92
C LEU A 72 18.31 16.33 -11.49
N GLN A 73 18.21 17.30 -12.41
CA GLN A 73 19.37 17.97 -12.98
C GLN A 73 20.24 18.65 -11.90
N MET A 74 19.60 19.34 -10.94
CA MET A 74 20.32 19.98 -9.83
C MET A 74 20.99 18.95 -8.93
N LEU A 75 20.38 17.78 -8.71
CA LEU A 75 20.99 16.70 -7.94
C LEU A 75 22.26 16.19 -8.64
N GLU A 76 22.19 15.91 -9.94
CA GLU A 76 23.33 15.42 -10.72
C GLU A 76 24.46 16.45 -10.79
N GLU A 77 24.14 17.72 -11.04
CA GLU A 77 25.12 18.79 -11.12
C GLU A 77 25.76 19.09 -9.76
N ARG A 78 24.97 19.13 -8.68
CA ARG A 78 25.47 19.47 -7.35
C ARG A 78 26.31 18.35 -6.76
N TYR A 79 25.84 17.12 -6.86
CA TYR A 79 26.50 15.97 -6.23
C TYR A 79 27.39 15.20 -7.18
N GLN A 80 27.42 15.48 -8.49
CA GLN A 80 28.23 14.72 -9.45
C GLN A 80 27.97 13.20 -9.34
N ILE A 81 26.71 12.82 -9.08
CA ILE A 81 26.22 11.45 -8.95
C ILE A 81 25.03 11.33 -9.92
N HIS A 82 25.03 10.30 -10.75
CA HIS A 82 23.94 10.10 -11.72
C HIS A 82 22.64 9.69 -11.02
N VAL A 83 21.49 10.06 -11.59
CA VAL A 83 20.17 9.73 -11.01
C VAL A 83 20.02 8.23 -10.72
N GLY A 84 20.48 7.35 -11.62
CA GLY A 84 20.42 5.90 -11.41
C GLY A 84 21.20 5.44 -10.17
N GLN A 85 22.31 6.11 -9.84
CA GLN A 85 23.06 5.84 -8.61
C GLN A 85 22.32 6.38 -7.39
N ILE A 86 21.66 7.54 -7.48
CA ILE A 86 20.83 8.08 -6.38
C ILE A 86 19.67 7.12 -6.09
N ILE A 87 19.00 6.58 -7.12
CA ILE A 87 17.93 5.59 -6.96
C ILE A 87 18.45 4.34 -6.26
N ALA A 88 19.57 3.77 -6.70
CA ALA A 88 20.16 2.58 -6.06
C ALA A 88 20.56 2.84 -4.59
N LEU A 89 21.09 4.04 -4.29
CA LEU A 89 21.40 4.46 -2.93
C LEU A 89 20.15 4.62 -2.07
N ALA A 90 19.08 5.21 -2.63
CA ALA A 90 17.80 5.40 -1.99
C ALA A 90 17.11 4.07 -1.67
N GLU A 91 17.13 3.11 -2.60
CA GLU A 91 16.62 1.75 -2.39
C GLU A 91 17.38 1.04 -1.27
N ALA A 92 18.71 1.09 -1.29
CA ALA A 92 19.54 0.50 -0.25
C ALA A 92 19.27 1.15 1.13
N ALA A 93 19.20 2.48 1.18
CA ALA A 93 18.89 3.21 2.41
C ALA A 93 17.48 2.88 2.92
N SER A 94 16.48 2.82 2.06
CA SER A 94 15.11 2.44 2.41
C SER A 94 15.04 1.02 2.99
N HIS A 95 15.82 0.09 2.44
CA HIS A 95 15.91 -1.27 2.99
C HIS A 95 16.54 -1.29 4.39
N LEU A 96 17.60 -0.52 4.62
CA LEU A 96 18.21 -0.38 5.94
C LEU A 96 17.27 0.28 6.95
N LEU A 97 16.56 1.34 6.54
CA LEU A 97 15.55 2.01 7.36
C LEU A 97 14.40 1.08 7.74
N THR A 98 13.99 0.20 6.83
CA THR A 98 13.01 -0.86 7.14
C THR A 98 13.53 -1.77 8.25
N GLY A 99 14.77 -2.25 8.13
CA GLY A 99 15.40 -3.09 9.17
C GLY A 99 15.48 -2.39 10.52
N LEU A 100 15.89 -1.12 10.54
CA LEU A 100 15.96 -0.32 11.77
C LEU A 100 14.57 -0.09 12.39
N SER A 101 13.55 0.19 11.58
CA SER A 101 12.17 0.35 12.05
C SER A 101 11.65 -0.92 12.71
N GLN A 102 11.89 -2.09 12.09
CA GLN A 102 11.48 -3.37 12.66
C GLN A 102 12.22 -3.71 13.96
N ILE A 103 13.52 -3.39 14.05
CA ILE A 103 14.28 -3.55 15.29
C ILE A 103 13.76 -2.61 16.38
N ALA A 104 13.44 -1.36 16.05
CA ALA A 104 12.89 -0.41 17.00
C ALA A 104 11.54 -0.91 17.56
N LEU A 105 10.61 -1.31 16.68
CA LEU A 105 9.30 -1.84 17.05
C LEU A 105 9.38 -3.14 17.88
N ALA A 106 10.36 -4.00 17.59
CA ALA A 106 10.55 -5.24 18.35
C ALA A 106 11.10 -5.00 19.75
N ASN A 107 11.89 -3.93 19.96
CA ASN A 107 12.41 -3.57 21.27
C ASN A 107 11.40 -2.78 22.10
N ASP A 108 10.65 -1.88 21.46
CA ASP A 108 9.64 -1.05 22.10
C ASP A 108 8.57 -0.62 21.08
N CYS A 109 7.37 -1.19 21.21
CA CYS A 109 6.27 -0.93 20.28
C CYS A 109 5.65 0.47 20.42
N GLU A 110 5.89 1.17 21.53
CA GLU A 110 5.40 2.54 21.74
C GLU A 110 6.43 3.60 21.33
N ASN A 111 7.63 3.17 20.88
CA ASN A 111 8.69 4.10 20.53
C ASN A 111 8.38 4.86 19.22
N PRO A 112 8.29 6.20 19.25
CA PRO A 112 7.98 7.02 18.07
C PRO A 112 9.04 6.93 16.97
N ILE A 113 10.25 6.44 17.29
CA ILE A 113 11.32 6.22 16.30
C ILE A 113 10.89 5.21 15.23
N GLY A 114 10.05 4.22 15.57
CA GLY A 114 9.56 3.24 14.60
C GLY A 114 8.77 3.89 13.46
N GLU A 115 7.86 4.82 13.79
CA GLU A 115 7.06 5.57 12.84
C GLU A 115 7.92 6.54 12.03
N LEU A 116 8.82 7.28 12.68
CA LEU A 116 9.77 8.18 12.01
C LEU A 116 10.64 7.45 10.98
N LEU A 117 11.14 6.25 11.31
CA LEU A 117 11.92 5.44 10.38
C LEU A 117 11.09 4.93 9.20
N GLU A 118 9.80 4.66 9.40
CA GLU A 118 8.88 4.28 8.33
C GLU A 118 8.52 5.47 7.42
N GLU A 119 8.45 6.68 7.98
CA GLU A 119 8.38 7.92 7.22
C GLU A 119 9.60 8.12 6.33
N TYR A 120 10.80 8.00 6.89
CA TYR A 120 12.03 8.08 6.10
C TYR A 120 12.14 6.96 5.08
N ARG A 121 11.70 5.73 5.40
CA ARG A 121 11.68 4.61 4.46
C ARG A 121 10.92 4.97 3.18
N PHE A 122 9.71 5.52 3.33
CA PHE A 122 8.92 6.00 2.20
C PHE A 122 9.62 7.17 1.50
N SER A 123 9.98 8.19 2.28
CA SER A 123 10.43 9.48 1.74
C SER A 123 11.75 9.34 0.97
N VAL A 124 12.70 8.58 1.50
CA VAL A 124 13.97 8.25 0.85
C VAL A 124 13.74 7.27 -0.30
N GLY A 125 13.01 6.17 -0.08
CA GLY A 125 12.84 5.12 -1.08
C GLY A 125 12.15 5.61 -2.36
N VAL A 126 11.11 6.44 -2.22
CA VAL A 126 10.35 6.98 -3.35
C VAL A 126 10.90 8.32 -3.84
N GLY A 127 11.57 9.08 -2.96
CA GLY A 127 12.10 10.41 -3.29
C GLY A 127 11.05 11.51 -3.24
N LEU A 128 10.11 11.40 -2.29
CA LEU A 128 9.00 12.33 -2.09
C LEU A 128 8.89 12.73 -0.61
N PRO A 129 8.39 13.93 -0.30
CA PRO A 129 8.02 14.31 1.06
C PRO A 129 6.92 13.40 1.62
N VAL A 130 6.88 13.21 2.93
CA VAL A 130 5.97 12.28 3.62
C VAL A 130 4.51 12.67 3.39
N GLU A 131 4.23 13.97 3.37
CA GLU A 131 2.92 14.56 3.09
C GLU A 131 2.36 14.18 1.72
N MET A 132 3.21 13.76 0.77
CA MET A 132 2.77 13.31 -0.56
C MET A 132 2.46 11.80 -0.62
N ARG A 133 2.60 11.06 0.49
CA ARG A 133 2.37 9.61 0.53
C ARG A 133 1.00 9.22 0.01
N ASN A 134 -0.05 9.86 0.52
CA ASN A 134 -1.43 9.57 0.13
C ASN A 134 -1.65 9.82 -1.37
N LEU A 135 -1.04 10.87 -1.92
CA LEU A 135 -1.11 11.18 -3.34
C LEU A 135 -0.34 10.14 -4.18
N HIS A 136 0.84 9.73 -3.71
CA HIS A 136 1.64 8.70 -4.36
C HIS A 136 0.94 7.33 -4.38
N GLU A 137 0.26 6.94 -3.31
CA GLU A 137 -0.51 5.69 -3.28
C GLU A 137 -1.61 5.64 -4.35
N GLN A 138 -2.21 6.79 -4.67
CA GLN A 138 -3.31 6.87 -5.64
C GLN A 138 -2.84 7.05 -7.09
N PHE A 139 -1.69 7.70 -7.30
CA PHE A 139 -1.25 8.14 -8.64
C PHE A 139 0.21 7.79 -8.98
N GLY A 140 0.95 7.10 -8.11
CA GLY A 140 2.38 6.80 -8.29
C GLY A 140 2.70 5.89 -9.47
N ASP A 141 1.70 5.15 -9.99
CA ASP A 141 1.82 4.36 -11.21
C ASP A 141 1.70 5.18 -12.50
N ILE A 142 1.22 6.43 -12.39
CA ILE A 142 0.98 7.34 -13.53
C ILE A 142 1.94 8.53 -13.48
N LEU A 143 2.20 9.07 -12.30
CA LEU A 143 3.00 10.26 -12.07
C LEU A 143 4.46 9.90 -11.78
N SER A 144 5.37 10.64 -12.40
CA SER A 144 6.80 10.58 -12.10
C SER A 144 7.16 11.50 -10.92
N ARG A 145 8.34 11.33 -10.32
CA ARG A 145 8.86 12.26 -9.30
C ARG A 145 8.84 13.72 -9.76
N SER A 146 9.18 13.99 -11.02
CA SER A 146 9.13 15.35 -11.59
C SER A 146 7.71 15.90 -11.64
N ASP A 147 6.71 15.04 -11.86
CA ASP A 147 5.31 15.43 -11.82
C ASP A 147 4.88 15.77 -10.39
N PHE A 148 5.24 14.94 -9.40
CA PHE A 148 5.03 15.27 -7.99
C PHE A 148 5.72 16.57 -7.57
N GLY A 149 6.91 16.86 -8.10
CA GLY A 149 7.60 18.15 -7.91
C GLY A 149 6.77 19.35 -8.36
N LYS A 150 6.08 19.24 -9.52
CA LYS A 150 5.18 20.30 -10.02
C LYS A 150 3.95 20.47 -9.12
N LEU A 151 3.39 19.36 -8.64
CA LEU A 151 2.23 19.39 -7.74
C LEU A 151 2.57 20.00 -6.40
N HIS A 152 3.70 19.59 -5.81
CA HIS A 152 4.23 20.15 -4.58
C HIS A 152 4.47 21.66 -4.69
N ALA A 153 5.04 22.14 -5.80
CA ALA A 153 5.25 23.56 -6.05
C ALA A 153 3.95 24.38 -6.14
N ARG A 154 2.80 23.74 -6.43
CA ARG A 154 1.46 24.35 -6.40
C ARG A 154 0.71 24.11 -5.07
N GLY A 155 1.35 23.50 -4.08
CA GLY A 155 0.70 23.15 -2.80
C GLY A 155 -0.31 22.00 -2.90
N LEU A 156 -0.27 21.22 -3.98
CA LEU A 156 -1.17 20.09 -4.21
C LEU A 156 -0.56 18.81 -3.65
N THR A 157 -0.57 18.68 -2.32
CA THR A 157 -0.06 17.50 -1.59
C THR A 157 -1.15 16.47 -1.32
N GLU A 158 -2.41 16.89 -1.29
CA GLU A 158 -3.56 16.04 -0.94
C GLU A 158 -4.31 15.51 -2.17
N PRO A 159 -4.73 14.22 -2.17
CA PRO A 159 -5.50 13.64 -3.27
C PRO A 159 -6.78 14.41 -3.61
N ARG A 160 -7.48 14.94 -2.60
CA ARG A 160 -8.73 15.69 -2.81
C ARG A 160 -8.49 16.95 -3.63
N ALA A 161 -7.52 17.76 -3.23
CA ALA A 161 -7.15 18.98 -3.93
C ALA A 161 -6.72 18.69 -5.38
N PHE A 162 -6.04 17.56 -5.60
CA PHE A 162 -5.69 17.10 -6.94
C PHE A 162 -6.91 16.67 -7.77
N CYS A 163 -7.86 15.95 -7.17
CA CYS A 163 -9.10 15.53 -7.84
C CYS A 163 -10.03 16.71 -8.19
N ASP A 164 -9.91 17.83 -7.49
CA ASP A 164 -10.71 19.04 -7.72
C ASP A 164 -10.16 19.94 -8.83
N LEU A 165 -9.00 19.60 -9.41
CA LEU A 165 -8.44 20.30 -10.56
C LEU A 165 -9.37 20.24 -11.78
N THR A 166 -9.43 21.35 -12.51
CA THR A 166 -10.18 21.41 -13.78
C THR A 166 -9.40 20.72 -14.90
N GLU A 167 -10.09 20.37 -15.98
CA GLU A 167 -9.44 19.84 -17.19
C GLU A 167 -8.37 20.80 -17.74
N THR A 168 -8.65 22.10 -17.67
CA THR A 168 -7.71 23.18 -17.98
C THR A 168 -6.44 23.11 -17.11
N ASP A 169 -6.57 22.97 -15.79
CA ASP A 169 -5.42 22.87 -14.88
C ASP A 169 -4.59 21.60 -15.17
N LEU A 170 -5.27 20.47 -15.44
CA LEU A 170 -4.60 19.22 -15.79
C LEU A 170 -3.87 19.33 -17.13
N SER A 171 -4.43 20.05 -18.11
CA SER A 171 -3.79 20.31 -19.41
C SER A 171 -2.53 21.15 -19.28
N GLU A 172 -2.53 22.13 -18.39
CA GLU A 172 -1.40 23.01 -18.14
C GLU A 172 -0.27 22.25 -17.41
N LEU A 173 -0.63 21.45 -16.41
CA LEU A 173 0.32 20.66 -15.61
C LEU A 173 0.94 19.49 -16.38
N PHE A 174 0.11 18.82 -17.20
CA PHE A 174 0.46 17.59 -17.91
C PHE A 174 0.17 17.72 -19.40
N PRO A 175 1.13 18.23 -20.20
CA PRO A 175 0.95 18.41 -21.64
C PRO A 175 0.73 17.10 -22.41
N ASN A 176 1.13 15.96 -21.83
CA ASN A 176 0.97 14.64 -22.44
C ASN A 176 -0.48 14.15 -22.34
N GLU A 177 -1.14 14.02 -23.48
CA GLU A 177 -2.54 13.61 -23.60
C GLU A 177 -2.83 12.23 -22.99
N ARG A 178 -2.03 11.22 -23.31
CA ARG A 178 -2.18 9.87 -22.75
C ARG A 178 -2.08 9.86 -21.22
N LYS A 179 -1.16 10.65 -20.65
CA LYS A 179 -1.04 10.78 -19.19
C LYS A 179 -2.29 11.43 -18.60
N ARG A 180 -2.84 12.48 -19.24
CA ARG A 180 -4.09 13.10 -18.80
C ARG A 180 -5.26 12.14 -18.83
N GLU A 181 -5.42 11.36 -19.90
CA GLU A 181 -6.50 10.36 -19.99
C GLU A 181 -6.45 9.37 -18.81
N LEU A 182 -5.26 8.86 -18.47
CA LEU A 182 -5.07 7.98 -17.32
C LEU A 182 -5.40 8.67 -16.00
N LEU A 183 -4.99 9.93 -15.84
CA LEU A 183 -5.29 10.72 -14.64
C LEU A 183 -6.78 10.99 -14.51
N THR A 184 -7.45 11.43 -15.57
CA THR A 184 -8.90 11.66 -15.59
C THR A 184 -9.66 10.39 -15.24
N GLN A 185 -9.30 9.25 -15.85
CA GLN A 185 -9.91 7.97 -15.51
C GLN A 185 -9.72 7.59 -14.03
N ARG A 186 -8.53 7.81 -13.46
CA ARG A 186 -8.27 7.54 -12.04
C ARG A 186 -9.04 8.50 -11.12
N ILE A 187 -9.09 9.79 -11.48
CA ILE A 187 -9.87 10.80 -10.75
C ILE A 187 -11.36 10.47 -10.76
N ASP A 188 -11.90 10.06 -11.91
CA ASP A 188 -13.31 9.67 -12.03
C ASP A 188 -13.62 8.43 -11.19
N GLN A 189 -12.73 7.43 -11.17
CA GLN A 189 -12.85 6.27 -10.29
C GLN A 189 -12.89 6.69 -8.81
N LEU A 190 -11.98 7.57 -8.39
CA LEU A 190 -11.93 8.08 -7.01
C LEU A 190 -13.16 8.93 -6.66
N LYS A 191 -13.64 9.76 -7.59
CA LYS A 191 -14.87 10.55 -7.41
C LYS A 191 -16.09 9.64 -7.32
N GLN A 192 -16.17 8.57 -8.10
CA GLN A 192 -17.24 7.58 -7.97
C GLN A 192 -17.18 6.85 -6.62
N GLU A 193 -15.98 6.51 -6.13
CA GLU A 193 -15.79 5.93 -4.79
C GLU A 193 -16.21 6.90 -3.66
N VAL A 194 -15.91 8.20 -3.79
CA VAL A 194 -16.32 9.24 -2.83
C VAL A 194 -17.81 9.56 -2.93
N THR A 195 -18.39 9.54 -4.12
CA THR A 195 -19.83 9.78 -4.37
C THR A 195 -20.71 8.57 -4.04
N MET A 196 -20.11 7.39 -3.81
CA MET A 196 -20.80 6.25 -3.20
C MET A 196 -20.81 6.32 -1.65
N LYS A 197 -19.96 7.15 -1.03
CA LYS A 197 -19.97 7.41 0.44
C LYS A 197 -21.13 8.28 0.99
N PRO A 198 -21.89 9.13 0.25
CA PRO A 198 -22.92 9.98 0.84
C PRO A 198 -24.16 9.22 1.33
N VAL A 199 -24.34 7.96 0.93
CA VAL A 199 -25.47 7.14 1.41
C VAL A 199 -25.10 6.32 2.66
N ALA A 200 -23.80 6.08 2.91
CA ALA A 200 -23.32 5.35 4.09
C ALA A 200 -23.26 6.22 5.36
N SER A 201 -23.32 7.55 5.23
CA SER A 201 -23.24 8.50 6.35
C SER A 201 -24.51 8.56 7.24
N LEU A 202 -25.62 7.94 6.83
CA LEU A 202 -26.84 7.87 7.63
C LEU A 202 -26.88 6.68 8.62
N ALA A 203 -25.88 5.79 8.60
CA ALA A 203 -25.75 4.71 9.57
C ALA A 203 -24.57 4.99 10.52
N GLY A 204 -24.78 5.91 11.46
CA GLY A 204 -23.83 6.28 12.51
C GLY A 204 -23.54 5.18 13.53
N ARG A 205 -22.94 4.07 13.10
CA ARG A 205 -22.26 3.09 13.96
C ARG A 205 -21.06 2.52 13.21
N SER A 206 -19.86 3.01 13.55
CA SER A 206 -18.64 2.24 13.31
C SER A 206 -18.74 0.96 14.15
N LEU A 207 -19.01 -0.17 13.51
CA LEU A 207 -19.00 -1.47 14.15
C LEU A 207 -17.62 -2.09 13.89
N SER A 208 -16.71 -1.95 14.85
CA SER A 208 -15.41 -2.64 14.87
C SER A 208 -15.55 -4.14 15.21
N MET A 209 -16.61 -4.80 14.74
CA MET A 209 -16.91 -6.19 15.07
C MET A 209 -16.83 -7.08 13.83
N LEU A 210 -16.14 -8.22 13.98
CA LEU A 210 -16.28 -9.39 13.11
C LEU A 210 -17.78 -9.67 12.92
N PRO A 211 -18.25 -9.99 11.70
CA PRO A 211 -19.66 -10.23 11.47
C PRO A 211 -20.15 -11.40 12.34
N ASP A 212 -21.29 -11.21 12.99
CA ASP A 212 -21.97 -12.22 13.80
C ASP A 212 -22.63 -13.28 12.92
N ARG A 213 -23.01 -12.92 11.69
CA ARG A 213 -23.64 -13.83 10.74
C ARG A 213 -23.44 -13.41 9.29
N ILE A 214 -23.06 -14.35 8.44
CA ILE A 214 -23.03 -14.19 6.98
C ILE A 214 -24.01 -15.19 6.36
N GLU A 215 -24.92 -14.69 5.53
CA GLU A 215 -25.87 -15.49 4.78
C GLU A 215 -25.62 -15.33 3.29
N ILE A 216 -25.12 -16.39 2.66
CA ILE A 216 -24.94 -16.47 1.22
C ILE A 216 -26.26 -16.97 0.63
N ASP A 217 -27.17 -16.03 0.42
CA ASP A 217 -28.52 -16.33 -0.09
C ASP A 217 -28.49 -16.61 -1.59
N GLY A 218 -27.66 -15.92 -2.38
CA GLY A 218 -27.50 -16.20 -3.81
C GLY A 218 -28.67 -15.77 -4.69
N ALA A 219 -29.65 -15.04 -4.15
CA ALA A 219 -30.70 -14.42 -4.92
C ALA A 219 -30.12 -13.40 -5.91
N TYR A 220 -30.59 -13.43 -7.16
CA TYR A 220 -30.15 -12.52 -8.21
C TYR A 220 -31.11 -11.32 -8.31
N GLU A 221 -30.61 -10.13 -7.96
CA GLU A 221 -31.34 -8.86 -8.03
C GLU A 221 -30.75 -7.98 -9.14
N GLY A 222 -31.43 -7.90 -10.29
CA GLY A 222 -31.01 -7.09 -11.43
C GLY A 222 -29.77 -7.66 -12.13
N ASP A 223 -28.59 -7.27 -11.66
CA ASP A 223 -27.28 -7.72 -12.18
C ASP A 223 -26.30 -8.18 -11.07
N ARG A 224 -26.78 -8.33 -9.84
CA ARG A 224 -25.93 -8.67 -8.69
C ARG A 224 -26.54 -9.78 -7.84
N TYR A 225 -25.66 -10.50 -7.17
CA TYR A 225 -26.02 -11.56 -6.24
C TYR A 225 -26.06 -11.03 -4.81
N LEU A 226 -27.14 -11.35 -4.11
CA LEU A 226 -27.39 -10.90 -2.75
C LEU A 226 -26.72 -11.81 -1.72
N VAL A 227 -26.00 -11.19 -0.80
CA VAL A 227 -25.46 -11.78 0.42
C VAL A 227 -25.95 -10.92 1.59
N ARG A 228 -26.23 -11.49 2.75
CA ARG A 228 -26.58 -10.72 3.95
C ARG A 228 -25.50 -10.83 4.99
N ILE A 229 -25.01 -9.71 5.49
CA ILE A 229 -24.00 -9.65 6.56
C ILE A 229 -24.63 -8.93 7.75
N ASN A 230 -24.78 -9.63 8.88
CA ASN A 230 -25.57 -9.18 10.03
C ASN A 230 -26.98 -8.70 9.64
N GLY A 231 -27.60 -9.35 8.65
CA GLY A 231 -28.91 -8.98 8.11
C GLY A 231 -28.90 -7.86 7.06
N LEU A 232 -27.77 -7.18 6.87
CA LEU A 232 -27.62 -6.11 5.88
C LEU A 232 -27.37 -6.66 4.47
N PRO A 233 -28.10 -6.20 3.44
CA PRO A 233 -27.93 -6.67 2.07
C PRO A 233 -26.64 -6.14 1.43
N VAL A 234 -25.79 -7.05 0.96
CA VAL A 234 -24.54 -6.83 0.24
C VAL A 234 -24.67 -7.38 -1.16
N ARG A 235 -24.43 -6.54 -2.17
CA ARG A 235 -24.64 -6.89 -3.59
C ARG A 235 -23.33 -7.11 -4.31
N LEU A 236 -23.06 -8.35 -4.68
CA LEU A 236 -21.81 -8.79 -5.29
C LEU A 236 -21.95 -9.05 -6.79
N THR A 237 -20.87 -8.81 -7.54
CA THR A 237 -20.78 -9.29 -8.93
C THR A 237 -20.63 -10.80 -8.96
N GLY A 238 -20.94 -11.44 -10.10
CA GLY A 238 -20.89 -12.90 -10.22
C GLY A 238 -19.54 -13.52 -9.84
N LYS A 239 -18.42 -12.87 -10.19
CA LYS A 239 -17.08 -13.34 -9.80
C LYS A 239 -16.82 -13.19 -8.31
N SER A 240 -17.15 -12.04 -7.71
CA SER A 240 -17.00 -11.81 -6.28
C SER A 240 -17.86 -12.79 -5.47
N PHE A 241 -19.11 -13.01 -5.90
CA PHE A 241 -20.01 -13.99 -5.30
C PHE A 241 -19.43 -15.41 -5.34
N LYS A 242 -18.90 -15.84 -6.50
CA LYS A 242 -18.23 -17.14 -6.64
C LYS A 242 -17.07 -17.30 -5.66
N TYR A 243 -16.21 -16.29 -5.54
CA TYR A 243 -15.06 -16.31 -4.63
C TYR A 243 -15.49 -16.40 -3.16
N LEU A 244 -16.46 -15.58 -2.74
CA LEU A 244 -16.99 -15.63 -1.38
C LEU A 244 -17.61 -17.00 -1.06
N THR A 245 -18.37 -17.56 -2.00
CA THR A 245 -19.01 -18.87 -1.86
C THR A 245 -17.99 -19.99 -1.71
N LYS A 246 -16.90 -19.98 -2.49
CA LYS A 246 -15.79 -20.94 -2.36
C LYS A 246 -15.05 -20.81 -1.03
N LEU A 247 -14.75 -19.59 -0.60
CA LEU A 247 -14.09 -19.33 0.69
C LEU A 247 -14.96 -19.79 1.86
N ALA A 248 -16.26 -19.49 1.82
CA ALA A 248 -17.23 -19.93 2.81
C ALA A 248 -17.37 -21.45 2.84
N TRP A 249 -17.41 -22.11 1.67
CA TRP A 249 -17.46 -23.56 1.58
C TRP A 249 -16.20 -24.23 2.13
N SER A 250 -15.00 -23.75 1.77
CA SER A 250 -13.74 -24.23 2.35
C SER A 250 -13.77 -24.09 3.88
N ARG A 251 -14.26 -22.96 4.39
CA ARG A 251 -14.40 -22.71 5.83
C ARG A 251 -15.37 -23.67 6.54
N LEU A 252 -16.41 -24.13 5.86
CA LEU A 252 -17.38 -25.11 6.39
C LEU A 252 -16.93 -26.57 6.21
N SER A 253 -16.10 -26.85 5.20
CA SER A 253 -15.81 -28.23 4.78
C SER A 253 -14.42 -28.74 5.11
N GLN A 254 -13.47 -27.86 5.37
CA GLN A 254 -12.09 -28.21 5.72
C GLN A 254 -11.79 -27.78 7.16
N GLU A 255 -10.99 -28.56 7.87
CA GLU A 255 -10.69 -28.34 9.30
C GLU A 255 -10.11 -26.94 9.58
N ASN A 256 -9.28 -26.42 8.67
CA ASN A 256 -8.64 -25.10 8.82
C ASN A 256 -9.20 -24.00 7.90
N GLY A 257 -10.03 -24.36 6.91
CA GLY A 257 -10.68 -23.44 5.98
C GLY A 257 -9.77 -22.68 5.00
N TRP A 258 -8.55 -23.18 4.75
CA TRP A 258 -7.60 -22.58 3.81
C TRP A 258 -7.81 -23.14 2.40
N ILE A 259 -7.98 -22.26 1.42
CA ILE A 259 -8.04 -22.61 0.00
C ILE A 259 -6.80 -22.09 -0.73
N TYR A 260 -6.19 -22.92 -1.59
CA TYR A 260 -5.07 -22.49 -2.41
C TYR A 260 -5.55 -21.63 -3.58
N LYS A 261 -4.73 -20.67 -4.03
CA LYS A 261 -5.10 -19.71 -5.08
C LYS A 261 -5.59 -20.36 -6.38
N GLU A 262 -5.03 -21.51 -6.76
CA GLU A 262 -5.42 -22.20 -8.01
C GLU A 262 -6.78 -22.91 -7.90
N ASP A 263 -7.20 -23.26 -6.68
CA ASP A 263 -8.52 -23.86 -6.41
C ASP A 263 -9.65 -22.80 -6.40
N LEU A 264 -9.31 -21.52 -6.17
CA LEU A 264 -10.25 -20.40 -6.32
C LEU A 264 -10.59 -20.18 -7.79
N GLU A 265 -9.58 -20.06 -8.64
CA GLU A 265 -9.69 -19.93 -10.09
C GLU A 265 -8.33 -20.24 -10.71
N VAL A 266 -8.32 -20.85 -11.90
CA VAL A 266 -7.09 -21.08 -12.66
C VAL A 266 -6.64 -19.77 -13.32
N GLY A 267 -5.35 -19.42 -13.23
CA GLY A 267 -4.77 -18.25 -13.91
C GLY A 267 -4.01 -17.30 -12.98
N PHE A 268 -3.99 -16.00 -13.29
CA PHE A 268 -3.18 -14.98 -12.58
C PHE A 268 -4.00 -13.85 -11.93
N ASN A 269 -5.34 -13.88 -12.02
CA ASN A 269 -6.21 -12.77 -11.62
C ASN A 269 -6.80 -12.88 -10.19
N GLN A 270 -6.42 -13.88 -9.40
CA GLN A 270 -7.06 -14.19 -8.13
C GLN A 270 -6.91 -13.05 -7.11
N ALA A 271 -5.72 -12.47 -7.02
CA ALA A 271 -5.47 -11.33 -6.12
C ALA A 271 -6.36 -10.13 -6.47
N ARG A 272 -6.57 -9.87 -7.77
CA ARG A 272 -7.45 -8.79 -8.25
C ARG A 272 -8.91 -9.05 -7.88
N TYR A 273 -9.39 -10.29 -8.02
CA TYR A 273 -10.77 -10.63 -7.67
C TYR A 273 -11.02 -10.65 -6.16
N LEU A 274 -10.04 -11.08 -5.35
CA LEU A 274 -10.10 -10.99 -3.90
C LEU A 274 -10.13 -9.53 -3.42
N TYR A 275 -9.31 -8.66 -4.02
CA TYR A 275 -9.34 -7.23 -3.76
C TYR A 275 -10.70 -6.61 -4.15
N ARG A 276 -11.25 -6.99 -5.30
CA ARG A 276 -12.57 -6.54 -5.75
C ARG A 276 -13.69 -6.98 -4.80
N LEU A 277 -13.66 -8.24 -4.35
CA LEU A 277 -14.60 -8.78 -3.36
C LEU A 277 -14.54 -7.97 -2.06
N LYS A 278 -13.33 -7.68 -1.55
CA LYS A 278 -13.14 -6.85 -0.37
C LYS A 278 -13.81 -5.49 -0.53
N ASN A 279 -13.60 -4.82 -1.67
CA ASN A 279 -14.17 -3.50 -1.93
C ASN A 279 -15.71 -3.54 -2.09
N GLU A 280 -16.26 -4.57 -2.75
CA GLU A 280 -17.72 -4.73 -2.90
C GLU A 280 -18.44 -4.96 -1.57
N ILE A 281 -17.84 -5.76 -0.67
CA ILE A 281 -18.35 -5.96 0.69
C ILE A 281 -18.20 -4.66 1.50
N ALA A 282 -17.02 -4.04 1.50
CA ALA A 282 -16.77 -2.80 2.26
C ALA A 282 -17.70 -1.66 1.82
N ALA A 283 -18.08 -1.60 0.55
CA ALA A 283 -19.05 -0.63 0.03
C ALA A 283 -20.46 -0.80 0.61
N SER A 284 -20.86 -2.03 0.95
CA SER A 284 -22.21 -2.35 1.45
C SER A 284 -22.24 -2.61 2.97
N TYR A 285 -21.08 -2.92 3.56
CA TYR A 285 -20.89 -3.27 4.96
C TYR A 285 -19.61 -2.58 5.46
N PRO A 286 -19.71 -1.31 5.91
CA PRO A 286 -18.57 -0.55 6.41
C PRO A 286 -18.13 -1.12 7.76
N SER A 287 -17.06 -1.92 7.75
CA SER A 287 -16.42 -2.49 8.93
C SER A 287 -14.92 -2.63 8.66
N ASP A 288 -14.12 -2.65 9.73
CA ASP A 288 -12.67 -2.93 9.65
C ASP A 288 -12.36 -4.43 9.47
N TRP A 289 -13.38 -5.24 9.16
CA TRP A 289 -13.28 -6.67 8.99
C TRP A 289 -12.32 -7.01 7.84
N GLN A 290 -11.26 -7.75 8.16
CA GLN A 290 -10.25 -8.22 7.20
C GLN A 290 -10.75 -9.45 6.43
N ILE A 291 -11.94 -9.36 5.83
CA ILE A 291 -12.74 -10.37 5.10
C ILE A 291 -11.99 -11.66 4.71
N VAL A 292 -10.81 -11.53 4.11
CA VAL A 292 -9.94 -12.64 3.72
C VAL A 292 -8.58 -12.56 4.45
N GLU A 293 -8.22 -13.63 5.14
CA GLU A 293 -6.85 -13.87 5.63
C GLU A 293 -5.95 -14.40 4.51
N ASN A 294 -4.69 -13.96 4.49
CA ASN A 294 -3.66 -14.43 3.55
C ASN A 294 -2.40 -14.86 4.31
N ASN A 295 -1.98 -16.12 4.13
CA ASN A 295 -0.80 -16.67 4.81
C ASN A 295 0.53 -16.41 4.08
N ARG A 296 0.52 -15.61 3.00
CA ARG A 296 1.65 -15.29 2.12
C ARG A 296 2.26 -16.47 1.36
N LEU A 297 1.70 -17.67 1.49
CA LEU A 297 2.09 -18.88 0.76
C LEU A 297 1.11 -19.21 -0.38
N GLY A 298 0.24 -18.26 -0.73
CA GLY A 298 -0.77 -18.42 -1.78
C GLY A 298 -2.05 -19.12 -1.32
N TYR A 299 -2.29 -19.20 0.00
CA TYR A 299 -3.57 -19.67 0.54
C TYR A 299 -4.37 -18.51 1.13
N TYR A 300 -5.68 -18.63 1.01
CA TYR A 300 -6.66 -17.66 1.46
C TYR A 300 -7.70 -18.32 2.34
N ARG A 301 -8.29 -17.56 3.26
CA ARG A 301 -9.35 -18.04 4.15
C ARG A 301 -10.32 -16.93 4.48
N LEU A 302 -11.62 -17.26 4.60
CA LEU A 302 -12.61 -16.31 5.10
C LEU A 302 -12.40 -16.07 6.60
N ASP A 303 -12.23 -14.81 7.00
CA ASP A 303 -12.03 -14.39 8.39
C ASP A 303 -13.35 -14.40 9.19
N VAL A 304 -14.03 -15.54 9.22
CA VAL A 304 -15.29 -15.76 9.96
C VAL A 304 -15.31 -17.16 10.52
N ARG A 305 -15.94 -17.32 11.68
CA ARG A 305 -16.11 -18.63 12.29
C ARG A 305 -17.13 -19.47 11.50
N PRO A 306 -16.89 -20.79 11.31
CA PRO A 306 -17.78 -21.64 10.49
C PRO A 306 -19.25 -21.63 10.95
N ASP A 307 -19.51 -21.56 12.25
CA ASP A 307 -20.84 -21.52 12.87
C ASP A 307 -21.66 -20.27 12.51
N ARG A 308 -21.01 -19.22 12.00
CA ARG A 308 -21.64 -17.96 11.60
C ARG A 308 -21.98 -17.88 10.11
N ILE A 309 -21.62 -18.91 9.33
CA ILE A 309 -21.82 -18.97 7.89
C ILE A 309 -23.08 -19.78 7.59
N LYS A 310 -24.02 -19.18 6.85
CA LYS A 310 -25.18 -19.87 6.30
C LYS A 310 -25.17 -19.75 4.78
N MET A 311 -25.43 -20.85 4.09
CA MET A 311 -25.47 -20.92 2.63
C MET A 311 -26.83 -21.48 2.21
N ASN A 312 -27.48 -20.84 1.23
CA ASN A 312 -28.76 -21.30 0.71
C ASN A 312 -28.53 -22.23 -0.50
N PRO A 313 -28.67 -23.56 -0.35
CA PRO A 313 -28.35 -24.50 -1.42
C PRO A 313 -29.32 -24.40 -2.61
N GLU A 314 -30.57 -23.97 -2.40
CA GLU A 314 -31.56 -23.86 -3.49
C GLU A 314 -31.13 -22.81 -4.52
N ASN A 315 -30.75 -21.63 -4.05
CA ASN A 315 -30.34 -20.52 -4.90
C ASN A 315 -28.94 -20.72 -5.48
N LEU A 316 -28.02 -21.37 -4.75
CA LEU A 316 -26.71 -21.74 -5.28
C LEU A 316 -26.81 -22.72 -6.45
N LYS A 317 -27.80 -23.61 -6.46
CA LYS A 317 -28.04 -24.54 -7.56
C LYS A 317 -28.55 -23.84 -8.83
N ALA A 318 -29.22 -22.70 -8.68
CA ALA A 318 -29.67 -21.88 -9.81
C ALA A 318 -28.55 -21.03 -10.44
N PHE A 319 -27.36 -20.98 -9.83
CA PHE A 319 -26.23 -20.20 -10.33
C PHE A 319 -25.63 -20.84 -11.62
N PRO A 320 -25.22 -20.05 -12.62
CA PRO A 320 -24.77 -20.57 -13.93
C PRO A 320 -23.39 -21.27 -13.92
N ASP A 321 -22.71 -21.33 -12.78
CA ASP A 321 -21.38 -21.93 -12.62
C ASP A 321 -21.49 -23.34 -12.00
N PHE A 322 -20.95 -24.32 -12.71
CA PHE A 322 -21.03 -25.73 -12.34
C PHE A 322 -20.36 -26.05 -11.00
N GLU A 323 -19.30 -25.33 -10.62
CA GLU A 323 -18.63 -25.56 -9.34
C GLU A 323 -19.51 -25.14 -8.15
N LEU A 324 -20.26 -24.04 -8.29
CA LEU A 324 -21.20 -23.62 -7.25
C LEU A 324 -22.40 -24.56 -7.14
N GLN A 325 -22.85 -25.14 -8.25
CA GLN A 325 -23.88 -26.18 -8.24
C GLN A 325 -23.42 -27.44 -7.48
N GLN A 326 -22.16 -27.87 -7.67
CA GLN A 326 -21.59 -28.97 -6.89
C GLN A 326 -21.48 -28.65 -5.40
N ILE A 327 -21.08 -27.43 -5.04
CA ILE A 327 -21.08 -26.98 -3.64
C ILE A 327 -22.50 -27.06 -3.05
N ALA A 328 -23.52 -26.66 -3.82
CA ALA A 328 -24.92 -26.74 -3.41
C ALA A 328 -25.39 -28.17 -3.14
N ASP A 329 -25.02 -29.11 -4.01
CA ASP A 329 -25.34 -30.53 -3.84
C ASP A 329 -24.61 -31.13 -2.60
N ASN A 330 -23.35 -30.74 -2.36
CA ASN A 330 -22.58 -31.17 -1.19
C ASN A 330 -23.08 -30.57 0.13
N LEU A 331 -23.68 -29.39 0.11
CA LEU A 331 -24.35 -28.79 1.27
C LEU A 331 -25.60 -29.57 1.69
N ARG A 332 -26.30 -30.21 0.74
CA ARG A 332 -27.49 -31.04 1.03
C ARG A 332 -27.14 -32.42 1.60
N THR A 333 -25.97 -32.95 1.26
CA THR A 333 -25.53 -34.29 1.71
C THR A 333 -24.85 -34.29 3.07
N LYS A 334 -24.40 -33.14 3.58
CA LYS A 334 -23.92 -32.98 4.96
C LYS A 334 -25.09 -32.68 5.92
N PRO A 335 -25.53 -33.61 6.78
CA PRO A 335 -26.50 -33.28 7.82
C PRO A 335 -25.88 -32.30 8.81
N ASN A 336 -26.65 -31.28 9.23
CA ASN A 336 -26.29 -30.33 10.28
C ASN A 336 -25.75 -31.08 11.52
N SER A 337 -24.44 -31.03 11.76
CA SER A 337 -23.85 -31.31 13.07
C SER A 337 -24.10 -30.14 14.02
N GLY A 338 -25.38 -29.80 14.21
CA GLY A 338 -25.86 -29.00 15.32
C GLY A 338 -26.01 -29.91 16.54
N GLY A 339 -24.89 -30.27 17.16
CA GLY A 339 -24.89 -31.01 18.42
C GLY A 339 -25.36 -30.13 19.56
N THR A 340 -26.65 -30.18 19.86
CA THR A 340 -27.18 -29.97 21.22
C THR A 340 -26.45 -30.91 22.17
N LEU A 341 -25.69 -30.36 23.12
CA LEU A 341 -25.30 -31.07 24.33
C LEU A 341 -26.56 -31.30 25.18
N PRO A 342 -26.90 -32.55 25.56
CA PRO A 342 -27.93 -32.77 26.56
C PRO A 342 -27.32 -32.65 27.97
N CYS A 343 -27.98 -31.82 28.78
CA CYS A 343 -27.98 -31.70 30.25
C CYS A 343 -26.64 -31.64 31.00
#